data_AF-A0A5J5K4E8-F1
#
_entry.id   AF-A0A5J5K4E8-F1
#
_cell.length_a   1.000
_cell.length_b   1.000
_cell.length_c   1.000
_cell.angle_alpha   90.00
_cell.angle_beta   90.00
_cell.angle_gamma   90.00
#
_symmetry.space_group_name_H-M   'P 1'
#
loop_
_entity.id
_entity.type
_entity.pdbx_description
1 polymer ?
#
loop_
_entity_poly.entity_id
_entity_poly.type
_entity_poly.pdbx_seq_one_letter_code
_entity_poly.pdbx_strand_id
1 'polypeptide(L)'
;MRGGEQTAEGGRRKDAIGTIDGCVTADFPCAIGLRIPVGYSKKIDITLGRQGREGERYTMLASIDAPGEPLHCTGFRGARVDRVVALLRSRGVPGAVFVTADGERATVPGSWYVHEGVLRSAGTARLLVGPTHRRPSVPGPRMWADDCRKGSS
;
A
#
# COMPACT_ATOMS: atom_id res chain seq x y z
N MET A 1 11.66 23.11 -34.91
CA MET A 1 12.24 21.75 -35.01
C MET A 1 13.42 21.64 -34.06
N ARG A 2 13.55 20.48 -33.38
CA ARG A 2 14.61 20.02 -32.45
C ARG A 2 14.66 20.77 -31.11
N GLY A 3 14.36 20.19 -29.95
CA GLY A 3 14.26 18.78 -29.56
C GLY A 3 15.60 18.24 -29.05
N GLY A 4 15.65 17.89 -27.76
CA GLY A 4 16.83 17.43 -26.99
C GLY A 4 17.14 18.44 -25.87
N GLU A 5 17.29 18.10 -24.60
CA GLU A 5 17.49 16.82 -23.93
C GLU A 5 17.21 17.10 -22.44
N GLN A 6 16.25 16.41 -21.82
CA GLN A 6 16.09 16.45 -20.36
C GLN A 6 16.58 15.11 -19.83
N THR A 7 17.79 15.15 -19.28
CA THR A 7 18.41 14.14 -18.45
C THR A 7 17.45 13.73 -17.33
N ALA A 8 17.08 12.45 -17.36
CA ALA A 8 16.25 11.80 -16.36
C ALA A 8 17.08 11.56 -15.09
N GLU A 9 16.93 12.44 -14.13
CA GLU A 9 17.20 12.17 -12.72
C GLU A 9 15.86 12.16 -12.01
N GLY A 10 15.57 11.11 -11.23
CA GLY A 10 14.28 10.86 -10.58
C GLY A 10 13.94 11.91 -9.52
N GLY A 11 13.68 13.14 -9.94
CA GLY A 11 13.39 14.27 -9.10
C GLY A 11 11.95 14.23 -8.62
N ARG A 12 11.79 14.11 -7.30
CA ARG A 12 10.54 14.37 -6.58
C ARG A 12 9.90 15.63 -7.18
N ARG A 13 8.68 15.51 -7.74
CA ARG A 13 7.90 16.61 -8.36
C ARG A 13 7.88 17.81 -7.40
N LYS A 14 8.60 18.89 -7.72
CA LYS A 14 8.73 20.08 -6.84
C LYS A 14 7.39 20.81 -6.64
N ASP A 15 6.44 20.56 -7.53
CA ASP A 15 5.08 21.09 -7.57
C ASP A 15 4.05 20.20 -6.84
N ALA A 16 4.45 19.05 -6.29
CA ALA A 16 3.56 18.16 -5.55
C ALA A 16 3.63 18.40 -4.05
N ILE A 17 2.50 18.20 -3.35
CA ILE A 17 2.50 17.99 -1.90
C ILE A 17 3.17 16.63 -1.65
N GLY A 18 4.12 16.58 -0.74
CA GLY A 18 4.84 15.35 -0.42
C GLY A 18 5.21 15.24 1.05
N THR A 19 5.54 14.04 1.49
CA THR A 19 6.14 13.82 2.81
C THR A 19 7.59 14.29 2.83
N ILE A 20 8.02 14.73 4.01
CA ILE A 20 9.42 14.99 4.27
C ILE A 20 10.02 13.68 4.80
N ASP A 21 11.00 13.16 4.06
CA ASP A 21 11.72 11.95 4.47
C ASP A 21 12.80 12.30 5.50
N GLY A 22 12.93 11.49 6.55
CA GLY A 22 13.93 11.65 7.61
C GLY A 22 13.53 12.62 8.73
N CYS A 23 14.35 12.67 9.78
CA CYS A 23 14.16 13.60 10.89
C CYS A 23 14.93 14.88 10.56
N VAL A 24 14.22 15.92 10.10
CA VAL A 24 14.83 17.10 9.46
C VAL A 24 15.29 18.16 10.46
N THR A 25 14.95 18.01 11.74
CA THR A 25 15.39 18.93 12.80
C THR A 25 15.97 18.15 13.97
N ALA A 26 17.15 18.56 14.44
CA ALA A 26 17.77 18.01 15.65
C ALA A 26 17.01 18.40 16.93
N ASP A 27 16.20 19.46 16.86
CA ASP A 27 15.54 20.08 18.01
C ASP A 27 14.15 19.52 18.34
N PHE A 28 13.63 18.59 17.54
CA PHE A 28 12.33 17.96 17.78
C PHE A 28 12.42 16.43 17.71
N PRO A 29 11.63 15.69 18.51
CA PRO A 29 11.44 14.26 18.27
C PRO A 29 10.91 14.09 16.83
N CYS A 30 11.40 13.07 16.12
CA CYS A 30 11.11 12.83 14.71
C CYS A 30 9.63 13.06 14.36
N ALA A 31 9.36 14.22 13.76
CA ALA A 31 8.01 14.67 13.44
C ALA A 31 7.64 14.23 12.02
N ILE A 32 6.36 13.89 11.82
CA ILE A 32 5.80 13.67 10.48
C ILE A 32 5.75 15.04 9.77
N GLY A 33 6.54 15.20 8.71
CA GLY A 33 6.61 16.44 7.94
C GLY A 33 5.89 16.34 6.59
N LEU A 34 5.26 17.44 6.17
CA LEU A 34 4.68 17.60 4.83
C LEU A 34 5.28 18.85 4.17
N ARG A 35 5.63 18.74 2.89
CA ARG A 35 6.05 19.85 2.04
C ARG A 35 4.87 20.29 1.19
N ILE A 36 4.49 21.56 1.31
CA ILE A 36 3.47 22.20 0.47
C ILE A 36 4.16 23.19 -0.47
N PRO A 37 3.92 23.13 -1.80
CA PRO A 37 4.50 24.09 -2.73
C PRO A 37 4.11 25.53 -2.41
N VAL A 38 5.06 26.45 -2.54
CA VAL A 38 4.78 27.90 -2.46
C VAL A 38 3.77 28.26 -3.56
N GLY A 39 2.72 29.00 -3.20
CA GLY A 39 1.65 29.39 -4.12
C GLY A 39 0.53 28.35 -4.29
N TYR A 40 0.54 27.24 -3.53
CA TYR A 40 -0.60 26.33 -3.49
C TYR A 40 -1.82 27.07 -2.93
N SER A 41 -2.86 27.24 -3.76
CA SER A 41 -4.04 28.07 -3.45
C SER A 41 -5.34 27.29 -3.28
N LYS A 42 -5.30 25.97 -3.43
CA LYS A 42 -6.48 25.10 -3.29
C LYS A 42 -6.65 24.64 -1.84
N LYS A 43 -7.82 24.10 -1.50
CA LYS A 43 -8.06 23.47 -0.21
C LYS A 43 -7.29 22.15 -0.12
N ILE A 44 -6.65 21.90 1.03
CA ILE A 44 -6.03 20.62 1.38
C ILE A 44 -6.74 20.09 2.63
N ASP A 45 -7.19 18.84 2.57
CA ASP A 45 -7.61 18.10 3.75
C ASP A 45 -6.47 17.12 4.12
N ILE A 46 -5.92 17.27 5.32
CA ILE A 46 -4.84 16.42 5.84
C ILE A 46 -5.43 15.56 6.96
N THR A 47 -5.39 14.24 6.77
CA THR A 47 -5.85 13.29 7.81
C THR A 47 -4.67 12.49 8.31
N LEU A 48 -4.36 12.64 9.61
CA LEU A 48 -3.33 11.86 10.29
C LEU A 48 -3.99 10.78 11.12
N GLY A 49 -3.65 9.53 10.84
CA GLY A 49 -4.04 8.41 11.69
C GLY A 49 -3.22 8.40 12.98
N ARG A 50 -3.87 8.13 14.11
CA ARG A 50 -3.14 7.61 15.29
C ARG A 50 -2.87 6.13 15.12
N GLN A 51 -1.98 5.57 15.94
CA GLN A 51 -1.87 4.12 16.09
C GLN A 51 -3.25 3.51 16.40
N GLY A 52 -3.66 2.51 15.64
CA GLY A 52 -4.88 1.76 15.91
C GLY A 52 -4.77 0.94 17.18
N ARG A 53 -5.84 0.87 17.96
CA ARG A 53 -5.94 -0.03 19.11
C ARG A 53 -6.01 -1.48 18.61
N GLU A 54 -5.70 -2.41 19.49
CA GLU A 54 -5.86 -3.83 19.18
C GLU A 54 -7.31 -4.13 18.77
N GLY A 55 -7.47 -4.86 17.67
CA GLY A 55 -8.78 -5.19 17.09
C GLY A 55 -9.53 -4.03 16.42
N GLU A 56 -9.05 -2.79 16.52
CA GLU A 56 -9.69 -1.62 15.89
C GLU A 56 -9.58 -1.71 14.37
N ARG A 57 -10.73 -1.59 13.69
CA ARG A 57 -10.76 -1.54 12.22
C ARG A 57 -10.33 -0.18 11.72
N TYR A 58 -9.45 -0.17 10.73
CA TYR A 58 -9.05 1.07 10.06
C TYR A 58 -10.19 1.62 9.21
N THR A 59 -10.42 2.92 9.30
CA THR A 59 -11.42 3.66 8.51
C THR A 59 -10.86 4.15 7.19
N MET A 60 -9.57 4.49 7.17
CA MET A 60 -8.81 4.80 5.96
C MET A 60 -7.97 3.59 5.59
N LEU A 61 -8.13 3.12 4.35
CA LEU A 61 -7.45 1.94 3.85
C LEU A 61 -6.48 2.35 2.74
N ALA A 62 -5.23 1.93 2.88
CA ALA A 62 -4.24 1.97 1.82
C ALA A 62 -4.05 0.57 1.22
N SER A 63 -3.49 0.52 0.01
CA SER A 63 -3.05 -0.74 -0.57
C SER A 63 -1.97 -1.36 0.32
N ILE A 64 -2.02 -2.67 0.57
CA ILE A 64 -1.07 -3.37 1.45
C ILE A 64 0.38 -3.39 0.93
N ASP A 65 0.60 -2.91 -0.29
CA ASP A 65 1.90 -2.72 -0.95
C ASP A 65 2.30 -1.25 -1.10
N ALA A 66 1.58 -0.30 -0.50
CA ALA A 66 2.01 1.09 -0.47
C ALA A 66 3.36 1.25 0.26
N PRO A 67 4.15 2.31 -0.02
CA PRO A 67 5.38 2.57 0.72
C PRO A 67 5.16 2.55 2.23
N GLY A 68 5.97 1.77 2.94
CA GLY A 68 5.83 1.54 4.39
C GLY A 68 4.88 0.41 4.79
N GLU A 69 4.09 -0.14 3.87
CA GLU A 69 3.17 -1.24 4.15
C GLU A 69 3.84 -2.63 4.03
N PRO A 70 3.29 -3.66 4.69
CA PRO A 70 3.93 -4.97 4.84
C PRO A 70 4.30 -5.68 3.55
N LEU A 71 3.59 -5.45 2.44
CA LEU A 71 3.84 -6.12 1.16
C LEU A 71 4.50 -5.22 0.11
N HIS A 72 5.01 -4.05 0.52
CA HIS A 72 5.74 -3.14 -0.37
C HIS A 72 6.91 -3.87 -1.08
N CYS A 73 6.98 -3.73 -2.41
CA CYS A 73 7.98 -4.35 -3.29
C CYS A 73 8.07 -5.90 -3.26
N THR A 74 7.03 -6.61 -2.83
CA THR A 74 7.11 -8.08 -2.69
C THR A 74 6.63 -8.86 -3.92
N GLY A 75 5.90 -8.21 -4.83
CA GLY A 75 5.28 -8.87 -5.98
C GLY A 75 4.16 -9.86 -5.58
N PHE A 76 3.38 -9.55 -4.54
CA PHE A 76 2.36 -10.46 -4.00
C PHE A 76 1.16 -10.70 -4.94
N ARG A 77 0.91 -9.80 -5.90
CA ARG A 77 -0.23 -9.91 -6.82
C ARG A 77 -0.01 -11.06 -7.80
N GLY A 78 -1.01 -11.93 -7.89
CA GLY A 78 -0.91 -13.19 -8.62
C GLY A 78 -0.11 -14.27 -7.90
N ALA A 79 0.40 -14.04 -6.69
CA ALA A 79 1.04 -15.08 -5.90
C ALA A 79 -0.02 -15.93 -5.16
N ARG A 80 0.39 -17.13 -4.75
CA ARG A 80 -0.47 -18.04 -3.99
C ARG A 80 -0.78 -17.50 -2.59
N VAL A 81 -1.98 -17.79 -2.09
CA VAL A 81 -2.45 -17.39 -0.76
C VAL A 81 -1.51 -17.89 0.33
N ASP A 82 -1.06 -19.14 0.27
CA ASP A 82 -0.15 -19.73 1.25
C ASP A 82 1.16 -18.93 1.42
N ARG A 83 1.77 -18.54 0.30
CA ARG A 83 2.98 -17.72 0.23
C ARG A 83 2.72 -16.32 0.80
N VAL A 84 1.62 -15.68 0.41
CA VAL A 84 1.31 -14.32 0.86
C VAL A 84 0.99 -14.28 2.35
N VAL A 85 0.25 -15.26 2.87
CA VAL A 85 -0.05 -15.39 4.31
C VAL A 85 1.23 -15.64 5.10
N ALA A 86 2.14 -16.49 4.62
CA ALA A 86 3.43 -16.70 5.26
C ALA A 86 4.28 -15.42 5.29
N LEU A 87 4.28 -14.66 4.20
CA LEU A 87 4.98 -13.38 4.10
C LEU A 87 4.39 -12.34 5.06
N LEU A 88 3.07 -12.19 5.11
CA LEU A 88 2.39 -11.30 6.07
C LEU A 88 2.73 -11.65 7.51
N ARG A 89 2.73 -12.94 7.87
CA ARG A 89 3.11 -13.39 9.21
C ARG A 89 4.56 -12.99 9.55
N SER A 90 5.49 -13.15 8.60
CA SER A 90 6.89 -12.72 8.80
C SER A 90 7.06 -11.21 8.96
N ARG A 91 6.05 -10.43 8.56
CA ARG A 91 6.00 -8.96 8.62
C ARG A 91 5.11 -8.45 9.77
N GLY A 92 4.77 -9.30 10.74
CA GLY A 92 3.97 -8.91 11.91
C GLY A 92 2.46 -8.81 11.66
N VAL A 93 1.96 -9.40 10.57
CA VAL A 93 0.52 -9.45 10.23
C VAL A 93 0.06 -10.91 10.18
N PRO A 94 -0.13 -11.57 11.35
CA PRO A 94 -0.45 -13.00 11.40
C PRO A 94 -1.87 -13.34 10.95
N GLY A 95 -2.81 -12.40 11.02
CA GLY A 95 -4.21 -12.59 10.68
C GLY A 95 -4.53 -12.25 9.22
N ALA A 96 -5.43 -13.02 8.61
CA ALA A 96 -5.98 -12.73 7.29
C ALA A 96 -7.47 -13.07 7.23
N VAL A 97 -8.25 -12.19 6.61
CA VAL A 97 -9.61 -12.50 6.13
C VAL A 97 -9.62 -12.40 4.60
N PHE A 98 -10.42 -13.24 3.96
CA PHE A 98 -10.40 -13.39 2.51
C PHE A 98 -11.70 -12.87 1.91
N VAL A 99 -11.60 -12.10 0.83
CA VAL A 99 -12.73 -11.68 0.01
C VAL A 99 -12.68 -12.45 -1.29
N THR A 100 -13.78 -13.09 -1.65
CA THR A 100 -13.95 -13.88 -2.86
C THR A 100 -15.07 -13.28 -3.72
N ALA A 101 -15.33 -13.85 -4.90
CA ALA A 101 -16.48 -13.46 -5.70
C ALA A 101 -17.83 -13.64 -4.94
N ASP A 102 -17.87 -14.63 -4.04
CA ASP A 102 -19.07 -15.01 -3.30
C ASP A 102 -19.15 -14.34 -1.91
N GLY A 103 -18.25 -13.41 -1.61
CA GLY A 103 -18.20 -12.70 -0.33
C GLY A 103 -17.00 -13.06 0.56
N GLU A 104 -17.08 -12.66 1.82
CA GLU A 104 -16.00 -12.82 2.81
C GLU A 104 -15.94 -14.25 3.38
N ARG A 105 -14.72 -14.76 3.56
CA ARG A 105 -14.42 -16.11 4.04
C ARG A 105 -13.30 -16.04 5.08
N ALA A 106 -13.41 -16.88 6.11
CA ALA A 106 -12.34 -17.07 7.10
C ALA A 106 -11.18 -17.90 6.55
N THR A 107 -11.47 -18.83 5.63
CA THR A 107 -10.49 -19.72 5.02
C THR A 107 -10.74 -19.87 3.52
N VAL A 108 -9.67 -20.02 2.76
CA VAL A 108 -9.68 -20.36 1.33
C VAL A 108 -8.55 -21.34 1.04
N PRO A 109 -8.59 -22.08 -0.09
CA PRO A 109 -7.46 -22.92 -0.49
C PRO A 109 -6.16 -22.10 -0.63
N GLY A 110 -5.06 -22.60 -0.05
CA GLY A 110 -3.76 -21.94 -0.14
C GLY A 110 -3.22 -21.80 -1.57
N SER A 111 -3.72 -22.62 -2.49
CA SER A 111 -3.39 -22.62 -3.92
C SER A 111 -4.07 -21.50 -4.72
N TRP A 112 -5.04 -20.79 -4.14
CA TRP A 112 -5.66 -19.64 -4.79
C TRP A 112 -4.70 -18.47 -4.93
N TYR A 113 -5.06 -17.49 -5.76
CA TYR A 113 -4.23 -16.33 -6.08
C TYR A 113 -4.72 -15.09 -5.36
N VAL A 114 -3.78 -14.27 -4.87
CA VAL A 114 -4.06 -12.97 -4.28
C VAL A 114 -4.05 -11.90 -5.36
N HIS A 115 -5.05 -11.03 -5.40
CA HIS A 115 -5.17 -9.95 -6.39
C HIS A 115 -4.93 -8.57 -5.79
N GLU A 116 -5.46 -8.36 -4.58
CA GLU A 116 -5.38 -7.10 -3.86
C GLU A 116 -5.34 -7.38 -2.36
N GLY A 117 -4.92 -6.38 -1.59
CA GLY A 117 -4.97 -6.46 -0.13
C GLY A 117 -4.94 -5.09 0.51
N VAL A 118 -5.48 -5.03 1.71
CA VAL A 118 -5.44 -3.87 2.60
C VAL A 118 -5.19 -4.35 4.02
N LEU A 119 -4.64 -3.50 4.89
CA LEU A 119 -4.70 -3.75 6.32
C LEU A 119 -6.11 -3.46 6.83
N ARG A 120 -6.68 -4.39 7.60
CA ARG A 120 -8.02 -4.26 8.19
C ARG A 120 -7.96 -3.68 9.60
N SER A 121 -6.98 -4.12 10.37
CA SER A 121 -6.71 -3.73 11.75
C SER A 121 -5.25 -4.06 12.07
N ALA A 122 -4.78 -3.69 13.26
CA ALA A 122 -3.48 -4.15 13.75
C ALA A 122 -3.37 -5.69 13.62
N GLY A 123 -2.31 -6.15 12.96
CA GLY A 123 -2.01 -7.57 12.79
C GLY A 123 -2.95 -8.36 11.85
N THR A 124 -3.92 -7.72 11.18
CA THR A 124 -4.86 -8.43 10.28
C THR A 124 -4.97 -7.78 8.91
N ALA A 125 -4.71 -8.58 7.87
CA ALA A 125 -4.94 -8.20 6.48
C ALA A 125 -6.34 -8.64 5.99
N ARG A 126 -6.84 -7.93 4.98
CA ARG A 126 -7.98 -8.36 4.16
C ARG A 126 -7.50 -8.52 2.72
N LEU A 127 -7.62 -9.72 2.17
CA LEU A 127 -7.07 -10.08 0.86
C LEU A 127 -8.19 -10.42 -0.12
N LEU A 128 -8.18 -9.82 -1.31
CA LEU A 128 -9.01 -10.25 -2.43
C LEU A 128 -8.34 -11.43 -3.11
N VAL A 129 -9.03 -12.56 -3.20
CA VAL A 129 -8.48 -13.83 -3.68
C VAL A 129 -9.42 -14.54 -4.65
N GLY A 130 -8.87 -15.40 -5.50
CA GLY A 130 -9.65 -16.23 -6.41
C GLY A 130 -8.90 -17.47 -6.91
N PRO A 131 -9.61 -18.46 -7.49
CA PRO A 131 -9.00 -19.70 -7.97
C PRO A 131 -8.17 -19.52 -9.26
N THR A 132 -8.27 -18.38 -9.92
CA THR A 132 -7.57 -18.09 -11.19
C THR A 132 -6.80 -16.78 -11.07
N HIS A 133 -5.87 -16.52 -11.99
CA HIS A 133 -5.18 -15.23 -12.07
C HIS A 133 -6.09 -14.07 -12.48
N ARG A 134 -7.32 -14.34 -12.95
CA ARG A 134 -8.30 -13.30 -13.26
C ARG A 134 -8.90 -12.75 -11.97
N ARG A 135 -8.71 -11.44 -11.73
CA ARG A 135 -9.27 -10.74 -10.57
C ARG A 135 -10.80 -10.92 -10.51
N PRO A 136 -11.36 -11.36 -9.37
CA PRO A 136 -12.81 -11.37 -9.17
C PRO A 136 -13.45 -9.99 -9.33
N SER A 137 -14.67 -9.97 -9.88
CA SER A 137 -15.47 -8.75 -10.02
C SER A 137 -16.23 -8.46 -8.73
N VAL A 138 -15.54 -7.91 -7.74
CA VAL A 138 -16.13 -7.44 -6.47
C VAL A 138 -16.22 -5.92 -6.43
N PRO A 139 -17.26 -5.34 -5.79
CA PRO A 139 -17.36 -3.89 -5.57
C PRO A 139 -16.16 -3.34 -4.79
N GLY A 140 -15.70 -2.16 -5.16
CA GLY A 140 -14.62 -1.45 -4.49
C GLY A 140 -13.55 -0.92 -5.45
N PRO A 141 -12.76 0.07 -5.01
CA PRO A 141 -11.68 0.60 -5.82
C PRO A 141 -10.61 -0.48 -6.06
N ARG A 142 -10.04 -0.51 -7.26
CA ARG A 142 -8.80 -1.26 -7.49
C ARG A 142 -7.66 -0.47 -6.86
N MET A 143 -7.04 -1.04 -5.86
CA MET A 143 -5.91 -0.42 -5.15
C MET A 143 -4.61 -0.79 -5.87
N TRP A 144 -3.92 0.22 -6.40
CA TRP A 144 -2.59 0.13 -6.97
C TRP A 144 -1.66 1.03 -6.15
N ALA A 145 -0.50 0.50 -5.79
CA ALA A 145 0.60 1.26 -5.22
C ALA A 145 1.70 1.41 -6.27
N ASP A 146 2.65 2.32 -6.00
CA ASP A 146 3.78 2.58 -6.89
C ASP A 146 4.57 1.30 -7.20
N ASP A 147 4.95 1.16 -8.48
CA ASP A 147 5.81 0.08 -8.93
C ASP A 147 7.21 0.30 -8.37
N CYS A 148 7.61 -0.53 -7.41
CA CYS A 148 9.01 -0.73 -7.12
C CYS A 148 9.66 -1.27 -8.39
N ARG A 149 10.36 -0.39 -9.11
CA ARG A 149 11.01 -0.64 -10.40
C ARG A 149 11.63 -2.04 -10.38
N LYS A 150 11.06 -2.97 -11.15
CA LYS A 150 11.69 -4.28 -11.37
C LYS A 150 12.98 -4.02 -12.13
N GLY A 151 14.12 -4.19 -11.47
CA GLY A 151 15.40 -4.21 -12.15
C GLY A 151 15.37 -5.31 -13.21
N SER A 152 15.55 -4.91 -14.46
CA SER A 152 15.95 -5.78 -15.55
C SER A 152 17.24 -6.49 -15.15
N SER A 153 17.16 -7.81 -14.96
CA SER A 153 18.29 -8.73 -15.14
C SER A 153 17.95 -9.65 -16.29
#